data_AF-F6LI88-F1
#
_entry.id   AF-F6LI88-F1
#
_cell.length_a   1.000
_cell.length_b   1.000
_cell.length_c   1.000
_cell.angle_alpha   90.00
_cell.angle_beta   90.00
_cell.angle_gamma   90.00
#
_symmetry.space_group_name_H-M   'P 1'
#
loop_
_entity.id
_entity.type
_entity.pdbx_description
1 polymer ?
#
loop_
_entity_poly.entity_id
_entity_poly.type
_entity_poly.pdbx_seq_one_letter_code
_entity_poly.pdbx_strand_id
1 'polypeptide(L)' 'GFSQVAYDGRDFIALDMDTMTFTAADAAAQITKRKWEEDGTVAERQKHYLENTCIEWL' A
#
# COMPACT_ATOMS: atom_id res chain seq x y z
N GLY A 1 4.80 4.68 9.76
CA GLY A 1 3.93 3.48 9.81
C GLY A 1 4.28 2.53 8.69
N PHE A 2 3.47 1.50 8.44
CA PHE A 2 3.58 0.62 7.28
C PHE A 2 2.19 0.20 6.80
N SER A 3 2.06 -0.13 5.51
CA SER A 3 0.84 -0.69 4.93
C SER A 3 1.20 -1.95 4.15
N GLN A 4 0.76 -3.10 4.66
CA GLN A 4 0.95 -4.41 4.04
C GLN A 4 -0.36 -5.18 4.10
N VAL A 5 -0.73 -5.78 2.97
CA VAL A 5 -1.93 -6.59 2.82
C VAL A 5 -1.51 -8.03 2.55
N ALA A 6 -2.12 -8.96 3.27
CA ALA A 6 -2.01 -10.38 3.03
C ALA A 6 -3.31 -10.92 2.41
N TYR A 7 -3.19 -11.94 1.57
CA TYR A 7 -4.29 -12.69 0.98
C TYR A 7 -4.06 -14.19 1.21
N ASP A 8 -5.05 -14.89 1.74
CA ASP A 8 -4.93 -16.30 2.17
C ASP A 8 -3.72 -16.56 3.10
N GLY A 9 -3.48 -15.64 4.04
CA GLY A 9 -2.38 -15.76 5.01
C GLY A 9 -0.98 -15.60 4.42
N ARG A 10 -0.86 -15.18 3.16
CA ARG A 10 0.42 -14.91 2.48
C ARG A 10 0.51 -13.45 2.10
N ASP A 11 1.73 -12.93 2.05
CA ASP A 11 1.98 -11.58 1.58
C ASP A 11 1.40 -11.40 0.16
N PHE A 12 0.74 -10.25 -0.05
CA PHE A 12 0.08 -9.96 -1.30
C PHE A 12 0.58 -8.64 -1.89
N ILE A 13 0.46 -7.53 -1.16
CA ILE A 13 0.94 -6.22 -1.63
C ILE A 13 1.38 -5.34 -0.47
N ALA A 14 2.45 -4.57 -0.65
CA ALA A 14 2.97 -3.62 0.33
C ALA A 14 3.24 -2.26 -0.32
N LEU A 15 2.98 -1.18 0.42
CA LEU A 15 3.30 0.19 0.00
C LEU A 15 4.73 0.54 0.42
N ASP A 16 5.53 0.99 -0.54
CA ASP A 16 6.76 1.75 -0.29
C ASP A 16 6.41 3.24 -0.24
N MET A 17 6.52 3.85 0.94
CA MET A 17 6.16 5.26 1.17
C MET A 17 7.24 6.25 0.73
N ASP A 18 8.46 5.77 0.45
CA ASP A 18 9.57 6.60 -0.02
C ASP A 18 9.46 6.79 -1.53
N THR A 19 9.14 5.71 -2.26
CA THR A 19 8.96 5.74 -3.72
C THR A 19 7.52 6.00 -4.14
N MET A 20 6.55 5.91 -3.22
CA MET A 20 5.11 5.98 -3.51
C MET A 20 4.64 4.91 -4.49
N THR A 21 5.26 3.73 -4.45
CA THR A 21 4.95 2.59 -5.33
C THR A 21 4.62 1.34 -4.52
N PHE A 22 4.02 0.36 -5.18
CA PHE A 22 3.64 -0.89 -4.52
C PHE A 22 4.55 -2.06 -4.92
N THR A 23 4.88 -2.90 -3.93
CA THR A 23 5.53 -4.19 -4.13
C THR A 23 4.45 -5.28 -4.11
N ALA A 24 4.26 -5.95 -5.24
CA ALA A 24 3.35 -7.08 -5.39
C ALA A 24 4.11 -8.39 -5.17
N ALA A 25 3.61 -9.23 -4.26
CA ALA A 25 4.26 -10.48 -3.87
C ALA A 25 4.02 -11.64 -4.85
N ASP A 26 2.93 -11.61 -5.62
CA ASP A 26 2.61 -12.62 -6.63
C ASP A 26 2.01 -12.01 -7.92
N ALA A 27 1.74 -12.88 -8.91
CA ALA A 27 1.19 -12.46 -10.20
C ALA A 27 -0.25 -11.91 -10.10
N ALA A 28 -1.05 -12.37 -9.14
CA ALA A 28 -2.40 -11.84 -8.94
C ALA A 28 -2.35 -10.43 -8.34
N ALA A 29 -1.41 -10.18 -7.42
CA ALA A 29 -1.16 -8.87 -6.82
C ALA A 29 -0.70 -7.82 -7.83
N GLN A 30 -0.07 -8.22 -8.95
CA GLN A 30 0.31 -7.30 -10.02
C GLN A 30 -0.90 -6.57 -10.62
N ILE A 31 -2.08 -7.22 -10.66
CA ILE A 31 -3.30 -6.58 -11.16
C ILE A 31 -3.72 -5.45 -10.21
N THR A 32 -3.68 -5.69 -8.90
CA THR A 32 -3.99 -4.68 -7.89
C THR A 32 -2.98 -3.55 -7.90
N LYS A 33 -1.68 -3.87 -7.98
CA LYS A 33 -0.60 -2.90 -8.11
C LYS A 33 -0.87 -1.92 -9.26
N ARG A 34 -1.07 -2.43 -10.48
CA ARG A 34 -1.32 -1.57 -11.66
C ARG A 34 -2.53 -0.68 -11.46
N LYS A 35 -3.65 -1.23 -10.97
CA LYS A 35 -4.86 -0.43 -10.71
C LYS A 35 -4.61 0.69 -9.70
N TRP A 36 -3.89 0.42 -8.62
CA TRP A 36 -3.61 1.42 -7.59
C TRP A 36 -2.58 2.46 -8.04
N GLU A 37 -1.59 2.07 -8.84
CA GLU A 37 -0.60 2.99 -9.40
C GLU A 37 -1.18 3.82 -10.56
N GLU A 38 -2.09 3.27 -11.35
CA GLU A 38 -2.86 4.00 -12.38
C GLU A 38 -3.84 5.00 -11.77
N ASP A 39 -4.50 4.64 -10.66
CA ASP A 39 -5.36 5.55 -9.90
C ASP A 39 -4.56 6.71 -9.29
N GLY A 40 -3.33 6.44 -8.84
CA GLY A 40 -2.39 7.43 -8.31
C GLY A 40 -2.72 7.96 -6.92
N THR A 41 -3.96 7.87 -6.45
CA THR A 41 -4.39 8.47 -5.16
C THR A 41 -4.19 7.54 -3.97
N VAL A 42 -4.09 6.23 -4.20
CA VAL A 42 -4.06 5.22 -3.14
C VAL A 42 -2.81 5.37 -2.26
N ALA A 43 -1.64 5.58 -2.87
CA ALA A 43 -0.37 5.73 -2.15
C ALA A 43 -0.37 6.98 -1.28
N GLU A 44 -0.82 8.11 -1.81
CA GLU A 44 -0.91 9.39 -1.09
C GLU A 44 -1.84 9.30 0.12
N ARG A 45 -3.01 8.70 -0.06
CA ARG A 45 -3.98 8.53 1.04
C ARG A 45 -3.41 7.66 2.16
N GLN A 46 -2.76 6.55 1.80
CA GLN A 46 -2.14 5.64 2.78
C GLN A 46 -1.00 6.34 3.54
N LYS A 47 -0.14 7.08 2.83
CA LYS A 47 0.93 7.85 3.45
C LYS A 47 0.38 8.91 4.40
N HIS A 48 -0.59 9.71 3.96
CA HIS A 48 -1.23 10.72 4.80
C HIS A 48 -1.82 10.11 6.07
N TYR A 49 -2.54 8.99 5.96
CA TYR A 49 -3.08 8.29 7.12
C TYR A 49 -1.97 7.83 8.06
N LEU A 50 -0.91 7.21 7.55
CA LEU A 50 0.18 6.64 8.37
C LEU A 50 1.07 7.69 9.02
N GLU A 51 1.24 8.85 8.41
CA GLU A 51 2.09 9.94 8.91
C GLU A 51 1.34 10.97 9.75
N ASN A 52 0.01 11.03 9.68
CA ASN A 52 -0.79 12.01 10.43
C ASN A 52 -1.83 11.32 11.29
N THR A 53 -2.91 10.82 10.68
CA THR A 53 -4.08 10.30 11.40
C THR A 53 -3.74 9.16 12.34
N CYS A 54 -2.89 8.22 11.90
CA CYS A 54 -2.46 7.09 12.71
C CYS A 54 -1.65 7.55 13.93
N ILE A 55 -0.83 8.59 13.79
CA ILE A 55 -0.02 9.14 14.88
C ILE A 55 -0.89 9.89 15.89
N GLU A 56 -1.89 10.65 15.42
CA GLU A 56 -2.84 11.36 16.28
C GLU A 56 -3.66 10.42 17.19
N TRP A 57 -3.81 9.17 16.80
CA TRP A 57 -4.62 8.17 17.53
C TRP A 57 -3.80 7.35 18.53
N LEU A 58 -2.49 7.58 18.66
CA LEU A 58 -1.59 6.93 19.62
C LEU A 58 -1.45 7.74 20.90
#